data_AF-A0A7Z9NZV5-F1
#
_entry.id   AF-A0A7Z9NZV5-F1
#
_cell.length_a   1.000
_cell.length_b   1.000
_cell.length_c   1.000
_cell.angle_alpha   90.00
_cell.angle_beta   90.00
_cell.angle_gamma   90.00
#
_symmetry.space_group_name_H-M   'P 1'
#
loop_
_entity.id
_entity.type
_entity.pdbx_description
1 polymer ?
#
loop_
_entity_poly.entity_id
_entity_poly.type
_entity_poly.pdbx_seq_one_letter_code
_entity_poly.pdbx_strand_id
1 'polypeptide(L)'
;MATFPKSKKHLGVVGVYALATGVTLSSGFFLLPSFAAEMAGPAVILAYLIAGLLMIPPMLSKIELGTAMPRSGGQYFFLDRCLGPMAGTIGGL
;
A
#
# COMPACT_ATOMS: atom_id res chain seq x y z
N MET A 1 19.12 12.99 22.99
CA MET A 1 17.78 12.42 22.76
C MET A 1 16.95 13.49 22.09
N ALA A 2 16.77 13.43 20.76
CA ALA A 2 16.07 14.47 20.02
C ALA A 2 14.56 14.39 20.31
N THR A 3 14.03 15.38 21.04
CA THR A 3 12.60 15.48 21.33
C THR A 3 11.91 16.03 20.09
N PHE A 4 11.50 15.15 19.18
CA PHE A 4 10.73 15.57 18.01
C PHE A 4 9.39 16.16 18.47
N PRO A 5 9.00 17.36 18.01
CA PRO A 5 7.73 17.98 18.37
C PRO A 5 6.58 17.08 17.91
N LYS A 6 5.62 16.83 18.82
CA LYS A 6 4.44 16.00 18.57
C LYS A 6 3.59 16.65 17.47
N SER A 7 3.61 16.08 16.26
CA SER A 7 2.74 16.52 15.16
C SER A 7 1.28 16.39 15.61
N LYS A 8 0.61 17.53 15.82
CA LYS A 8 -0.82 17.61 16.18
C LYS A 8 -1.75 17.52 14.95
N LYS A 9 -1.22 17.31 13.75
CA LYS A 9 -2.00 17.29 12.52
C LYS A 9 -2.51 15.87 12.27
N HIS A 10 -3.77 15.64 12.63
CA HIS A 10 -4.49 14.43 12.25
C HIS A 10 -5.08 14.62 10.85
N LEU A 11 -4.85 13.64 9.98
CA LEU A 11 -5.54 13.58 8.71
C LEU A 11 -6.92 12.96 8.93
N GLY A 12 -7.97 13.66 8.50
CA GLY A 12 -9.31 13.07 8.40
C GLY A 12 -9.38 12.04 7.27
N VAL A 13 -10.45 11.26 7.24
CA VAL A 13 -10.66 10.16 6.26
C VAL A 13 -10.49 10.62 4.81
N VAL A 14 -11.04 11.80 4.47
CA VAL A 14 -10.92 12.38 3.12
C VAL A 14 -9.47 12.70 2.76
N GLY A 15 -8.70 13.22 3.73
CA GLY A 15 -7.28 13.50 3.53
C GLY A 15 -6.48 12.21 3.32
N VAL A 16 -6.77 11.16 4.09
CA VAL A 16 -6.11 9.85 3.94
C VAL A 16 -6.43 9.24 2.58
N TYR A 17 -7.70 9.30 2.16
CA TYR A 17 -8.14 8.81 0.86
C TYR A 17 -7.44 9.54 -0.29
N ALA A 18 -7.42 10.88 -0.26
CA ALA A 18 -6.78 11.70 -1.29
C ALA A 18 -5.26 11.42 -1.37
N LEU A 19 -4.59 11.28 -0.23
CA LEU A 19 -3.16 10.92 -0.21
C LEU A 19 -2.92 9.51 -0.75
N ALA A 20 -3.65 8.52 -0.26
CA ALA A 20 -3.46 7.12 -0.65
C ALA A 20 -3.70 6.92 -2.16
N THR A 21 -4.77 7.51 -2.70
CA THR A 21 -5.08 7.44 -4.13
C THR A 21 -4.05 8.19 -4.97
N GLY A 22 -3.66 9.41 -4.56
CA GLY A 22 -2.66 10.20 -5.28
C GLY A 22 -1.30 9.49 -5.39
N VAL A 23 -0.81 8.92 -4.28
CA VAL A 23 0.46 8.16 -4.27
C VAL A 23 0.35 6.90 -5.13
N THR A 24 -0.78 6.19 -5.07
CA THR A 24 -0.98 4.95 -5.84
C THR A 24 -0.98 5.23 -7.34
N LEU A 25 -1.73 6.24 -7.79
CA LEU A 25 -1.79 6.62 -9.21
C LEU A 25 -0.44 7.15 -9.73
N SER A 26 0.32 7.84 -8.88
CA SER A 26 1.61 8.41 -9.25
C SER A 26 2.71 7.37 -9.51
N SER A 27 2.69 6.19 -8.88
CA SER A 27 3.84 5.28 -8.86
C SER A 27 4.10 4.52 -10.18
N GLY A 28 3.17 4.57 -11.16
CA GLY A 28 3.34 3.87 -12.43
C GLY A 28 2.07 3.52 -13.18
N PHE A 29 0.90 3.97 -12.71
CA PHE A 29 -0.39 3.65 -13.35
C PHE A 29 -0.49 4.18 -14.79
N PHE A 30 0.28 5.18 -15.18
CA PHE A 30 0.21 5.72 -16.55
C PHE A 30 1.04 4.93 -17.57
N LEU A 31 2.03 4.14 -17.15
CA LEU A 31 2.92 3.41 -18.06
C LEU A 31 2.49 1.94 -18.23
N LEU A 32 2.19 1.27 -17.12
CA LEU A 32 1.88 -0.17 -17.08
C LEU A 32 0.65 -0.58 -17.93
N PRO A 33 -0.45 0.20 -18.01
CA PRO A 33 -1.58 -0.16 -18.84
C PRO A 33 -1.24 -0.20 -20.34
N SER A 34 -0.27 0.61 -20.79
CA SER A 34 0.18 0.59 -22.19
C SER A 34 0.80 -0.76 -22.53
N PHE A 35 1.70 -1.25 -21.68
CA PHE A 35 2.30 -2.58 -21.85
C PHE A 35 1.27 -3.70 -21.71
N ALA A 36 0.34 -3.58 -20.77
CA ALA A 36 -0.75 -4.54 -20.62
C ALA A 36 -1.63 -4.59 -21.88
N ALA A 37 -1.90 -3.44 -22.51
CA ALA A 37 -2.66 -3.33 -23.75
C ALA A 37 -1.94 -3.92 -24.96
N GLU A 38 -0.62 -3.75 -25.05
CA GLU A 38 0.18 -4.38 -26.09
C GLU A 38 0.14 -5.92 -25.98
N MET A 39 0.21 -6.45 -24.75
CA MET A 39 0.24 -7.89 -24.51
C MET A 39 -1.13 -8.56 -24.60
N ALA A 40 -2.18 -7.97 -24.01
CA ALA A 40 -3.51 -8.57 -23.90
C ALA A 40 -4.54 -8.01 -24.90
N GLY A 41 -4.21 -6.91 -25.60
CA GLY A 41 -5.12 -6.27 -26.56
C GLY A 41 -6.47 -5.91 -25.93
N PRO A 42 -7.60 -6.18 -26.61
CA PRO A 42 -8.95 -5.91 -26.07
C PRO A 42 -9.26 -6.62 -24.74
N ALA A 43 -8.54 -7.71 -24.42
CA ALA A 43 -8.77 -8.48 -23.20
C ALA A 43 -8.15 -7.83 -21.94
N VAL A 44 -7.50 -6.66 -22.05
CA VAL A 44 -6.98 -5.89 -20.91
C VAL A 44 -8.01 -5.67 -19.82
N ILE A 45 -9.26 -5.40 -20.18
CA ILE A 45 -10.34 -5.17 -19.20
C ILE A 45 -10.54 -6.41 -18.33
N LEU A 46 -10.54 -7.60 -18.94
CA LEU A 46 -10.62 -8.88 -18.22
C LEU A 46 -9.37 -9.12 -17.36
N ALA A 47 -8.18 -8.79 -17.87
CA ALA A 47 -6.94 -8.91 -17.11
C ALA A 47 -6.95 -8.04 -15.85
N TYR A 48 -7.41 -6.79 -15.95
CA TYR A 48 -7.56 -5.90 -14.78
C TYR A 48 -8.64 -6.36 -13.80
N LEU A 49 -9.75 -6.93 -14.29
CA LEU A 49 -10.78 -7.51 -13.42
C LEU A 49 -10.22 -8.70 -12.62
N ILE A 50 -9.48 -9.60 -13.26
CA ILE A 50 -8.84 -10.73 -12.58
C ILE A 50 -7.78 -10.24 -11.59
N ALA A 51 -6.94 -9.28 -11.99
CA ALA A 51 -5.94 -8.69 -11.10
C ALA A 51 -6.57 -8.02 -9.87
N GLY A 52 -7.69 -7.30 -10.07
CA GLY A 52 -8.46 -6.69 -8.99
C GLY A 52 -9.05 -7.74 -8.04
N LEU A 53 -9.57 -8.84 -8.56
CA LEU A 53 -10.09 -9.95 -7.75
C LEU A 53 -8.99 -10.60 -6.92
N LEU A 54 -7.81 -10.85 -7.52
CA LEU A 54 -6.64 -11.39 -6.83
C LEU A 54 -6.05 -10.44 -5.77
N MET A 55 -6.35 -9.14 -5.86
CA MET A 55 -5.94 -8.14 -4.87
C MET A 55 -6.81 -8.10 -3.62
N ILE A 56 -7.99 -8.74 -3.61
CA ILE A 56 -8.89 -8.73 -2.45
C ILE A 56 -8.23 -9.36 -1.20
N PRO A 57 -7.68 -10.59 -1.25
CA PRO A 57 -7.09 -11.21 -0.06
C PRO A 57 -5.96 -10.39 0.59
N PRO A 58 -4.92 -9.92 -0.15
CA PRO A 58 -3.85 -9.15 0.48
C PRO A 58 -4.33 -7.80 1.01
N MET A 59 -5.35 -7.18 0.39
CA MET A 59 -5.96 -5.95 0.90
C MET A 59 -6.66 -6.17 2.23
N LEU A 60 -7.44 -7.25 2.37
CA LEU A 60 -8.09 -7.59 3.63
C LEU A 60 -7.06 -7.83 4.75
N SER A 61 -5.99 -8.60 4.48
CA SER A 61 -4.92 -8.81 5.45
C SER A 61 -4.26 -7.49 5.88
N LYS A 62 -4.04 -6.55 4.95
CA LYS A 62 -3.50 -5.21 5.28
C LYS A 62 -4.45 -4.39 6.15
N ILE A 63 -5.76 -4.47 5.92
CA ILE A 63 -6.77 -3.77 6.71
C ILE A 63 -6.81 -4.33 8.14
N GLU A 64 -6.80 -5.66 8.29
CA GLU A 64 -6.78 -6.32 9.61
C GLU A 64 -5.54 -5.95 10.40
N LEU A 65 -4.35 -6.02 9.79
CA LEU A 65 -3.10 -5.64 10.44
C LEU A 65 -3.07 -4.14 10.79
N GLY A 66 -3.54 -3.27 9.89
CA GLY A 66 -3.58 -1.82 10.11
C GLY A 66 -4.53 -1.39 11.23
N THR A 67 -5.63 -2.12 11.41
CA THR A 67 -6.60 -1.88 12.50
C THR A 67 -6.13 -2.50 13.82
N ALA A 68 -5.52 -3.68 13.79
CA ALA A 68 -4.96 -4.34 14.98
C ALA A 68 -3.72 -3.62 15.54
N MET A 69 -2.92 -2.99 14.67
CA MET A 69 -1.67 -2.33 15.03
C MET A 69 -1.60 -0.88 14.52
N PRO A 70 -2.37 0.07 15.11
CA PRO A 70 -2.49 1.45 14.65
C PRO A 70 -1.27 2.32 15.05
N ARG A 71 -0.10 1.99 14.52
CA ARG A 71 1.16 2.71 14.73
C ARG A 71 1.70 3.26 13.42
N SER A 72 2.31 4.44 13.47
CA SER A 72 3.04 4.99 12.33
C SER A 72 4.32 4.19 12.09
N GLY A 73 4.35 3.40 11.01
CA GLY A 73 5.49 2.54 10.66
C GLY A 73 5.35 1.74 9.36
N GLY A 74 4.18 1.75 8.72
CA GLY A 74 3.97 1.11 7.42
C GLY A 74 4.15 -0.41 7.45
N GLN A 75 4.49 -1.00 6.29
CA GLN A 75 4.64 -2.45 6.16
C GLN A 75 5.85 -2.99 6.94
N TYR A 76 6.93 -2.21 7.04
CA TYR A 76 8.10 -2.53 7.87
C TYR A 76 7.71 -2.91 9.30
N PHE A 77 6.84 -2.10 9.91
CA PHE A 77 6.43 -2.32 11.31
C PHE A 77 5.66 -3.64 11.49
N PHE A 78 4.86 -4.04 10.50
CA PHE A 78 4.18 -5.33 10.53
C PHE A 78 5.18 -6.49 10.40
N LEU A 79 6.17 -6.37 9.51
CA LEU A 79 7.20 -7.38 9.29
C LEU A 79 8.11 -7.54 10.52
N ASP A 80 8.57 -6.43 11.10
CA ASP A 80 9.36 -6.40 12.33
C ASP A 80 8.63 -7.11 13.48
N ARG A 81 7.31 -6.85 13.61
CA ARG A 81 6.52 -7.40 14.71
C ARG A 81 6.17 -8.88 14.53
N CYS A 82 5.95 -9.34 13.30
CA CYS A 82 5.52 -10.72 13.02
C CYS A 82 6.69 -11.68 12.78
N LEU A 83 7.77 -11.22 12.16
CA LEU A 83 8.87 -12.07 11.67
C LEU A 83 10.22 -11.72 12.33
N GLY A 84 10.26 -10.67 13.14
CA GLY A 84 11.44 -10.24 13.88
C GLY A 84 12.31 -9.20 13.14
N PRO A 85 13.37 -8.70 13.82
CA PRO A 85 14.07 -7.48 13.42
C PRO A 85 14.77 -7.55 12.06
N MET A 86 15.24 -8.74 11.66
CA MET A 86 15.91 -8.90 10.37
C MET A 86 14.93 -8.82 9.19
N ALA A 87 13.75 -9.43 9.32
CA ALA A 87 12.71 -9.37 8.31
C ALA A 87 12.11 -7.96 8.21
N GLY A 88 11.99 -7.26 9.35
CA GLY A 88 11.74 -5.83 9.38
C GLY A 88 12.77 -5.09 8.54
N THR A 89 14.05 -5.19 8.89
CA THR A 89 15.15 -4.47 8.20
C THR A 89 15.14 -4.71 6.70
N ILE A 90 14.96 -5.95 6.23
CA ILE A 90 14.90 -6.28 4.81
C ILE A 90 13.65 -5.67 4.15
N GLY A 91 12.50 -5.72 4.81
CA GLY A 91 11.25 -5.16 4.28
C GLY A 91 11.15 -3.63 4.34
N GLY A 92 12.08 -2.96 5.02
CA GLY A 92 12.15 -1.50 5.10
C GLY A 92 13.28 -0.86 4.29
N LEU A 93 14.22 -1.66 3.78
CA LEU A 93 15.20 -1.24 2.77
C LEU A 93 14.52 -1.06 1.41
#